data_AF-A0A6F9A4W0-F1
#
_entry.id   AF-A0A6F9A4W0-F1
#
_cell.length_a   1.000
_cell.length_b   1.000
_cell.length_c   1.000
_cell.angle_alpha   90.00
_cell.angle_beta   90.00
_cell.angle_gamma   90.00
#
_symmetry.space_group_name_H-M   'P 1'
#
loop_
_entity.id
_entity.type
_entity.pdbx_description
1 polymer ?
#
loop_
_entity_poly.entity_id
_entity_poly.type
_entity_poly.pdbx_seq_one_letter_code
_entity_poly.pdbx_strand_id
1 'polypeptide(L)'
;MDLRVLALMLCVTIYSIQGAIPKCCVGTSRSIPLSILMRVERYDVQHSHGACEINAVVLHANGRKYCANPRVKKIVRAAMQIRQAQLMRQKLNSIMRR
;
A
#
# COMPACT_ATOMS: atom_id res chain seq x y z
N MET A 1 -11.30 -26.10 37.26
CA MET A 1 -11.21 -25.08 36.21
C MET A 1 -12.19 -25.50 35.12
N ASP A 2 -13.33 -24.83 34.97
CA ASP A 2 -14.38 -25.25 34.03
C ASP A 2 -13.90 -25.24 32.58
N LEU A 3 -14.28 -26.27 31.82
CA LEU A 3 -13.93 -26.39 30.39
C LEU A 3 -14.41 -25.18 29.57
N ARG A 4 -15.53 -24.58 29.98
CA ARG A 4 -16.09 -23.35 29.38
C ARG A 4 -15.19 -22.14 29.58
N VAL A 5 -14.58 -22.01 30.76
CA VAL A 5 -13.63 -20.92 31.06
C VAL A 5 -12.37 -21.10 30.24
N LEU A 6 -11.86 -22.33 30.13
CA LEU A 6 -10.70 -22.64 29.29
C LEU A 6 -10.95 -22.31 27.81
N ALA A 7 -12.13 -22.65 27.28
CA ALA A 7 -12.53 -22.35 25.91
C ALA A 7 -12.63 -20.84 25.63
N LEU A 8 -13.19 -20.07 26.56
CA LEU A 8 -13.27 -18.60 26.42
C LEU A 8 -11.89 -17.95 26.41
N MET A 9 -10.98 -18.40 27.28
CA MET A 9 -9.60 -17.90 27.31
C MET A 9 -8.83 -18.21 26.02
N LEU A 10 -9.03 -19.40 25.44
CA LEU A 10 -8.48 -19.79 24.14
C LEU A 10 -9.04 -18.92 23.00
N CYS A 11 -10.34 -18.66 22.97
CA CYS A 11 -10.93 -17.77 21.97
C CYS A 11 -10.34 -16.36 22.06
N VAL A 12 -10.30 -15.76 23.26
CA VAL A 12 -9.80 -14.39 23.46
C VAL A 12 -8.33 -14.27 23.04
N THR A 13 -7.49 -15.26 23.36
CA THR A 13 -6.08 -15.27 22.97
C THR A 13 -5.91 -15.40 21.45
N ILE A 14 -6.65 -16.30 20.79
CA ILE A 14 -6.63 -16.46 19.33
C ILE A 14 -7.09 -15.18 18.62
N TYR A 15 -8.21 -14.58 19.04
CA TYR A 15 -8.72 -13.34 18.46
C TYR A 15 -7.75 -12.16 18.66
N SER A 16 -7.07 -12.10 19.80
CA SER A 16 -6.05 -11.08 20.09
C SER A 16 -4.83 -11.21 19.16
N ILE A 17 -4.43 -12.44 18.81
CA ILE A 17 -3.30 -12.69 17.90
C ILE A 17 -3.64 -12.27 16.46
N GLN A 18 -4.90 -12.43 16.04
CA GLN A 18 -5.35 -12.09 14.68
C GLN A 18 -5.37 -10.57 14.40
N GLY A 19 -5.43 -9.74 15.44
CA GLY A 19 -5.65 -8.30 15.34
C GLY A 19 -4.45 -7.45 14.88
N ALA A 20 -3.25 -8.01 14.79
CA ALA A 20 -2.03 -7.20 14.72
C ALA A 20 -0.95 -7.66 13.72
N ILE A 21 -1.24 -8.56 12.77
CA ILE A 21 -0.21 -8.94 11.78
C ILE A 21 -0.06 -7.80 10.75
N PRO A 22 1.07 -7.08 10.74
CA PRO A 22 1.31 -6.05 9.75
C PRO A 22 1.41 -6.72 8.38
N LYS A 23 0.71 -6.17 7.39
CA LYS A 23 0.77 -6.66 6.01
C LYS A 23 2.10 -6.23 5.38
N CYS A 24 3.17 -6.93 5.73
CA CYS A 24 4.52 -6.69 5.24
C CYS A 24 4.71 -7.25 3.82
N CYS A 25 5.45 -6.51 3.00
CA CYS A 25 6.10 -7.07 1.83
C CYS A 25 7.25 -7.98 2.26
N VAL A 26 7.22 -9.23 1.81
CA VAL A 26 8.31 -10.22 1.99
C VAL A 26 9.25 -10.26 0.79
N GLY A 27 8.88 -9.61 -0.32
CA GLY A 27 9.69 -9.49 -1.52
C GLY A 27 9.35 -8.23 -2.30
N THR A 28 10.25 -7.82 -3.18
CA THR A 28 10.03 -6.66 -4.07
C THR A 28 10.09 -7.10 -5.53
N SER A 29 9.17 -6.58 -6.33
CA SER A 29 9.25 -6.73 -7.79
C SER A 29 10.36 -5.82 -8.32
N ARG A 30 11.27 -6.39 -9.12
CA ARG A 30 12.40 -5.66 -9.73
C ARG A 30 11.93 -4.64 -10.77
N SER A 31 10.84 -4.94 -11.46
CA SER A 31 10.25 -4.06 -12.48
C SER A 31 8.75 -4.01 -12.29
N ILE A 32 8.20 -2.80 -12.23
CA ILE A 32 6.76 -2.55 -12.26
C ILE A 32 6.49 -1.83 -13.57
N PRO A 33 5.60 -2.36 -14.43
CA PRO A 33 5.24 -1.72 -15.68
C PRO A 33 4.83 -0.26 -15.49
N LEU A 34 5.29 0.60 -16.41
CA LEU A 34 4.98 2.04 -16.36
C LEU A 34 3.47 2.31 -16.38
N SER A 35 2.70 1.44 -17.06
CA SER A 35 1.23 1.48 -17.08
C SER A 35 0.61 1.33 -15.69
N ILE A 36 1.21 0.55 -14.79
CA ILE A 36 0.78 0.42 -13.40
C ILE A 36 1.21 1.66 -12.61
N LEU A 37 2.46 2.11 -12.79
CA LEU A 37 3.01 3.30 -12.11
C LEU A 37 2.15 4.55 -12.35
N MET A 38 1.67 4.75 -13.58
CA MET A 38 0.79 5.86 -13.95
C MET A 38 -0.60 5.78 -13.31
N ARG A 39 -1.03 4.60 -12.87
CA ARG A 39 -2.33 4.36 -12.23
C ARG A 39 -2.24 4.32 -10.70
N VAL A 40 -1.06 4.47 -10.12
CA VAL A 40 -0.90 4.53 -8.67
C VAL A 40 -1.72 5.68 -8.10
N GLU A 41 -2.55 5.35 -7.11
CA GLU A 41 -3.41 6.28 -6.38
C GLU A 41 -2.73 6.75 -5.09
N ARG A 42 -1.99 5.83 -4.44
CA ARG A 42 -1.25 6.09 -3.22
C ARG A 42 -0.07 5.12 -3.09
N TYR A 43 0.94 5.51 -2.33
CA TYR A 43 2.05 4.64 -1.97
C TYR A 43 2.38 4.77 -0.49
N ASP A 44 2.77 3.65 0.13
CA ASP A 44 3.27 3.61 1.50
C ASP A 44 4.74 3.17 1.48
N VAL A 45 5.54 3.67 2.42
CA VAL A 45 6.94 3.26 2.57
C VAL A 45 7.04 2.31 3.76
N GLN A 46 7.42 1.07 3.47
CA GLN A 46 7.76 0.08 4.46
C GLN A 46 9.25 0.18 4.76
N HIS A 47 9.56 0.39 6.04
CA HIS A 47 10.94 0.40 6.55
C HIS A 47 11.25 -0.94 7.22
N SER A 48 12.52 -1.35 7.18
CA SER A 48 13.01 -2.58 7.82
C SER A 48 13.19 -2.47 9.34
N HIS A 49 12.98 -1.29 9.93
CA HIS A 49 13.29 -1.01 11.34
C HIS A 49 12.11 -1.28 12.30
N GLY A 50 11.34 -2.35 12.07
CA GLY A 50 10.17 -2.66 12.89
C GLY A 50 9.64 -4.06 12.62
N ALA A 51 8.33 -4.19 12.51
CA ALA A 51 7.68 -5.50 12.32
C ALA A 51 7.85 -6.12 10.91
N CYS A 52 8.53 -5.43 9.99
CA CYS A 52 8.83 -5.93 8.65
C CYS A 52 10.36 -5.98 8.43
N GLU A 53 10.85 -7.03 7.80
CA GLU A 53 12.30 -7.28 7.65
C GLU A 53 12.96 -6.52 6.49
N ILE A 54 12.19 -6.14 5.46
CA ILE A 54 12.72 -5.51 4.24
C ILE A 54 12.18 -4.10 4.00
N ASN A 55 13.01 -3.27 3.37
CA ASN A 55 12.58 -1.98 2.84
C ASN A 55 11.81 -2.18 1.53
N ALA A 56 10.59 -1.65 1.46
CA ALA A 56 9.74 -1.75 0.27
C ALA A 56 8.87 -0.50 0.11
N VAL A 57 8.43 -0.26 -1.12
CA VAL A 57 7.38 0.72 -1.40
C VAL A 57 6.14 -0.03 -1.82
N VAL A 58 5.06 0.12 -1.06
CA VAL A 58 3.77 -0.51 -1.32
C VAL A 58 2.96 0.41 -2.21
N LEU A 59 2.76 0.04 -3.46
CA LEU A 59 1.96 0.80 -4.41
C LEU A 59 0.52 0.29 -4.39
N HIS A 60 -0.44 1.21 -4.36
CA HIS A 60 -1.85 0.89 -4.51
C HIS A 60 -2.33 1.40 -5.86
N ALA A 61 -2.71 0.49 -6.74
CA ALA A 61 -3.19 0.80 -8.08
C ALA A 61 -4.32 -0.16 -8.46
N ASN A 62 -5.43 0.37 -8.96
CA ASN A 62 -6.62 -0.41 -9.37
C ASN A 62 -7.12 -1.37 -8.25
N GLY A 63 -7.15 -0.90 -7.00
CA GLY A 63 -7.55 -1.73 -5.86
C GLY A 63 -6.59 -2.86 -5.46
N ARG A 64 -5.42 -2.98 -6.12
CA ARG A 64 -4.39 -3.98 -5.82
C ARG A 64 -3.15 -3.35 -5.19
N LYS A 65 -2.45 -4.15 -4.37
CA LYS A 65 -1.17 -3.77 -3.74
C LYS A 65 0.00 -4.40 -4.49
N TYR A 66 1.04 -3.62 -4.75
CA TYR A 66 2.28 -4.08 -5.37
C TYR A 66 3.47 -3.71 -4.50
N CYS A 67 4.31 -4.69 -4.17
CA CYS A 67 5.55 -4.47 -3.44
C CYS A 67 6.68 -4.14 -4.42
N ALA A 68 7.20 -2.92 -4.32
CA ALA A 68 8.20 -2.37 -5.22
C ALA A 68 9.52 -2.10 -4.50
N ASN A 69 10.63 -2.12 -5.26
CA ASN A 69 11.93 -1.75 -4.73
C ASN A 69 11.93 -0.26 -4.29
N PRO A 70 12.53 0.12 -3.14
CA PRO A 70 12.60 1.51 -2.69
C PRO A 70 13.09 2.54 -3.72
N ARG A 71 13.91 2.10 -4.68
CA ARG A 71 14.40 2.95 -5.79
C ARG A 71 13.26 3.52 -6.66
N VAL A 72 12.12 2.84 -6.78
CA VAL A 72 11.00 3.32 -7.60
C VAL A 72 10.24 4.50 -6.98
N LYS A 73 10.49 4.83 -5.70
CA LYS A 73 9.82 5.92 -4.98
C LYS A 73 9.85 7.25 -5.73
N LYS A 74 11.01 7.60 -6.32
CA LYS A 74 11.17 8.85 -7.09
C LYS A 74 10.30 8.85 -8.35
N ILE A 75 10.26 7.72 -9.05
CA ILE A 75 9.49 7.54 -10.28
C ILE A 75 7.99 7.62 -10.00
N VAL A 76 7.51 6.91 -8.98
CA VAL A 76 6.11 6.92 -8.54
C VAL A 76 5.67 8.33 -8.16
N ARG A 77 6.49 9.05 -7.38
CA ARG A 77 6.20 10.43 -6.99
C ARG A 77 6.04 11.35 -8.20
N ALA A 78 6.97 11.28 -9.15
CA ALA A 78 6.91 12.08 -10.37
C ALA A 78 5.67 11.73 -11.21
N ALA A 79 5.36 10.44 -11.39
CA ALA A 79 4.17 9.99 -12.11
C ALA A 79 2.87 10.52 -11.48
N MET A 80 2.77 10.49 -10.14
CA MET A 80 1.62 11.03 -9.42
C MET A 80 1.49 12.55 -9.61
N GLN A 81 2.59 13.31 -9.55
CA GLN A 81 2.56 14.76 -9.78
C GLN A 81 2.07 15.11 -11.19
N ILE A 82 2.58 14.40 -12.20
CA ILE A 82 2.13 14.57 -13.60
C ILE A 82 0.64 14.28 -13.73
N ARG A 83 0.15 13.18 -13.13
CA ARG A 83 -1.27 12.82 -13.13
C ARG A 83 -2.13 13.92 -12.49
N GLN A 84 -1.71 14.46 -11.35
CA GLN A 84 -2.44 15.55 -10.68
C GLN A 84 -2.50 16.82 -11.54
N ALA A 85 -1.39 17.20 -12.18
CA ALA A 85 -1.36 18.33 -13.10
C ALA A 85 -2.28 18.10 -14.32
N GLN A 86 -2.34 16.89 -14.87
CA GLN A 86 -3.26 16.53 -15.95
C GLN A 86 -4.72 16.63 -15.52
N LEU A 87 -5.08 16.12 -14.34
CA LEU A 87 -6.43 16.23 -13.79
C LEU A 87 -6.84 17.69 -13.55
N MET A 88 -5.92 18.52 -13.05
CA MET A 88 -6.15 19.95 -12.88
C MET A 88 -6.39 20.64 -14.23
N ARG A 89 -5.58 20.35 -15.26
CA ARG A 89 -5.79 20.86 -16.62
C ARG A 89 -7.12 20.42 -17.21
N GLN A 90 -7.52 19.17 -17.02
CA GLN A 90 -8.83 18.66 -17.49
C GLN A 90 -9.99 19.39 -16.81
N LYS A 91 -9.91 19.62 -15.50
CA LYS A 91 -10.89 20.44 -14.78
C LYS A 91 -10.96 21.85 -15.33
N LEU A 92 -9.82 22.51 -15.54
CA LEU A 92 -9.78 23.86 -16.12
C LEU A 92 -10.45 23.91 -17.50
N ASN A 93 -10.11 22.95 -18.38
CA ASN A 93 -10.71 22.85 -19.71
C ASN A 93 -12.23 22.61 -19.64
N SER A 94 -12.72 21.89 -18.64
CA SER A 94 -14.17 21.67 -18.46
C SER A 94 -14.91 22.92 -17.97
N ILE A 95 -14.24 23.80 -17.22
CA ILE A 95 -14.79 25.08 -16.77
C ILE A 95 -14.82 26.06 -17.94
N MET A 96 -13.74 26.16 -18.71
CA MET A 96 -13.66 27.07 -19.86
C MET A 96 -14.62 26.73 -21.02
N ARG A 97 -15.13 25.49 -21.07
CA ARG A 97 -16.12 25.05 -22.06
C ARG A 97 -17.57 25.31 -21.62
N ARG A 98 -17.80 25.74 -20.38
CA ARG A 98 -19.11 26.22 -19.89
C ARG A 98 -19.20 27.73 -20.03
#